data_AF-A0A949AC08-F1
#
_entry.id   AF-A0A949AC08-F1
#
_cell.length_a   1.000
_cell.length_b   1.000
_cell.length_c   1.000
_cell.angle_alpha   90.00
_cell.angle_beta   90.00
_cell.angle_gamma   90.00
#
_symmetry.space_group_name_H-M   'P 1'
#
loop_
_entity.id
_entity.type
_entity.pdbx_description
1 polymer ?
#
loop_
_entity_poly.entity_id
_entity_poly.type
_entity_poly.pdbx_seq_one_letter_code
_entity_poly.pdbx_strand_id
1 'polypeptide(L)' 'MAGGSTIGAVVAAGLGIQTVDVGNAMLAMHSIRETAGTADHLYMIRVFEEFFRD' A
#
# COMPACT_ATOMS: atom_id res chain seq x y z
N MET A 1 -11.47 -13.78 -10.09
CA MET A 1 -11.96 -13.37 -8.76
C MET A 1 -11.73 -11.88 -8.61
N ALA A 2 -12.69 -11.14 -8.06
CA ALA A 2 -12.48 -9.72 -7.74
C ALA A 2 -11.75 -9.61 -6.39
N GLY A 3 -10.78 -8.70 -6.29
CA GLY A 3 -10.12 -8.36 -5.03
C GLY A 3 -10.88 -7.28 -4.24
N GLY A 4 -10.39 -6.97 -3.04
CA GLY A 4 -10.85 -5.81 -2.27
C GLY A 4 -10.53 -4.49 -3.00
N SER A 5 -11.30 -3.44 -2.70
CA SER A 5 -11.04 -2.09 -3.19
C SER A 5 -10.25 -1.26 -2.15
N THR A 6 -9.57 -0.24 -2.63
CA THR A 6 -8.78 0.75 -1.86
C THR A 6 -9.30 2.16 -2.12
N ILE A 7 -8.74 3.15 -1.45
CA ILE A 7 -9.10 4.56 -1.66
C ILE A 7 -8.45 5.18 -2.91
N GLY A 8 -7.41 4.58 -3.49
CA GLY A 8 -6.64 5.20 -4.57
C GLY A 8 -7.47 5.57 -5.80
N ALA A 9 -8.44 4.73 -6.20
CA ALA A 9 -9.36 5.05 -7.29
C ALA A 9 -10.25 6.28 -6.99
N VAL A 10 -10.72 6.41 -5.74
CA VAL A 10 -11.52 7.55 -5.29
C VAL A 10 -10.68 8.82 -5.25
N VAL A 11 -9.45 8.74 -4.73
CA VAL A 11 -8.52 9.88 -4.67
C VAL A 11 -8.14 10.35 -6.08
N ALA A 12 -7.81 9.42 -6.98
CA ALA A 12 -7.49 9.74 -8.37
C ALA A 12 -8.65 10.45 -9.08
N ALA A 13 -9.88 9.95 -8.92
CA ALA A 13 -11.07 10.57 -9.51
C ALA A 13 -11.39 11.94 -8.90
N GLY A 14 -11.21 12.11 -7.59
CA GLY A 14 -11.51 13.35 -6.88
C GLY A 14 -10.53 14.49 -7.15
N LEU A 15 -9.25 14.17 -7.37
CA LEU A 15 -8.18 15.17 -7.56
C LEU A 15 -7.71 15.29 -9.02
N GLY A 16 -8.01 14.31 -9.88
CA GLY A 16 -7.48 14.26 -11.24
C GLY A 16 -5.98 14.00 -11.31
N ILE A 17 -5.38 13.47 -10.24
CA ILE A 17 -3.95 13.19 -10.12
C ILE A 17 -3.71 11.69 -10.31
N GLN A 18 -2.68 11.35 -11.09
CA GLN A 18 -2.24 9.96 -11.23
C GLN A 18 -1.85 9.40 -9.86
N THR A 19 -2.50 8.29 -9.48
CA THR A 19 -2.35 7.67 -8.15
C THR A 19 -1.96 6.22 -8.32
N VAL A 20 -1.08 5.75 -7.44
CA VAL A 20 -0.71 4.34 -7.32
C VAL A 20 -0.96 3.90 -5.88
N ASP A 21 -1.70 2.82 -5.69
CA ASP A 21 -1.84 2.18 -4.39
C ASP A 21 -0.64 1.25 -4.15
N VAL A 22 0.03 1.41 -3.02
CA VAL A 22 1.14 0.56 -2.58
C VAL A 22 0.92 0.09 -1.14
N GLY A 23 1.49 -1.06 -0.80
CA GLY A 23 1.41 -1.61 0.55
C GLY A 23 2.28 -2.86 0.68
N ASN A 24 2.57 -3.25 1.93
CA ASN A 24 3.28 -4.48 2.20
C ASN A 24 2.33 -5.66 2.15
N ALA A 25 2.74 -6.73 1.47
CA ALA A 25 1.99 -7.97 1.44
C ALA A 25 1.91 -8.56 2.85
N MET A 26 0.74 -9.08 3.20
CA MET A 26 0.48 -9.72 4.47
C MET A 26 -0.45 -10.92 4.30
N LEU A 27 -0.35 -11.85 5.23
CA LEU A 27 -1.18 -13.04 5.31
C LEU A 27 -2.30 -12.87 6.33
N ALA A 28 -3.43 -13.51 6.03
CA ALA A 28 -4.64 -13.51 6.85
C ALA A 28 -5.20 -12.10 7.13
N MET A 29 -5.19 -11.22 6.12
CA MET A 29 -5.82 -9.89 6.21
C MET A 29 -7.28 -10.02 6.69
N HIS A 30 -7.67 -9.22 7.68
CA HIS A 30 -8.94 -9.30 8.43
C HIS A 30 -9.07 -10.43 9.48
N SER A 31 -7.99 -11.14 9.79
CA SER A 31 -7.94 -12.05 10.95
C SER A 31 -7.79 -11.26 12.27
N ILE A 32 -8.14 -11.88 13.40
CA ILE A 32 -7.78 -11.38 14.74
C ILE A 32 -6.26 -11.28 14.95
N ARG A 33 -5.49 -12.08 14.19
CA ARG A 33 -4.03 -12.05 14.16
C ARG A 33 -3.54 -12.19 12.72
N GLU A 34 -2.84 -11.16 12.28
CA GLU A 34 -2.27 -11.05 10.94
C GLU A 34 -0.76 -11.32 10.97
N THR A 35 -0.14 -11.59 9.82
CA THR A 35 1.30 -11.88 9.72
C THR A 35 1.90 -11.21 8.49
N ALA A 36 3.05 -10.56 8.64
CA ALA A 36 3.76 -9.86 7.58
C ALA A 36 5.27 -10.09 7.69
N GLY A 37 6.01 -9.86 6.61
CA GLY A 37 7.46 -9.96 6.59
C GLY A 37 8.12 -8.80 7.33
N THR A 38 9.05 -9.09 8.24
CA THR A 38 9.78 -8.04 8.98
C THR A 38 10.61 -7.15 8.04
N ALA A 39 11.21 -7.73 7.00
CA ALA A 39 12.01 -6.99 6.02
C ALA A 39 11.16 -6.06 5.15
N ASP A 40 9.90 -6.43 4.86
CA ASP A 40 9.00 -5.64 4.02
C ASP A 40 8.76 -4.25 4.64
N HIS A 41 8.73 -4.16 5.97
CA HIS A 41 8.62 -2.87 6.65
C HIS A 41 9.79 -1.94 6.34
N LEU A 42 11.02 -2.46 6.36
CA LEU A 42 12.23 -1.69 6.03
C LEU A 42 12.26 -1.30 4.54
N TYR A 43 11.77 -2.18 3.65
CA TYR A 43 11.69 -1.86 2.23
C TYR A 43 10.66 -0.76 1.94
N MET A 44 9.50 -0.79 2.59
CA MET A 44 8.49 0.25 2.42
C MET A 44 8.99 1.62 2.90
N ILE A 45 9.75 1.66 4.01
CA ILE A 45 10.42 2.88 4.46
C ILE A 45 11.34 3.42 3.37
N ARG A 46 12.22 2.57 2.81
CA ARG A 46 13.14 2.98 1.73
C ARG A 46 12.42 3.46 0.47
N VAL A 47 11.29 2.84 0.11
CA VAL A 47 10.48 3.26 -1.05
C VAL A 47 9.94 4.66 -0.83
N PHE A 48 9.39 4.97 0.36
CA PHE A 48 8.90 6.32 0.64
C PHE A 48 10.01 7.35 0.80
N GLU A 49 11.14 6.99 1.42
CA GLU A 49 12.33 7.87 1.46
C GLU A 49 12.81 8.24 0.06
N GLU A 50 12.83 7.27 -0.87
CA GLU A 50 13.23 7.52 -2.25
C GLU A 50 12.19 8.32 -3.03
N PHE A 51 10.90 8.04 -2.83
CA PHE A 51 9.81 8.75 -3.50
C PHE A 51 9.78 10.25 -3.17
N PHE A 52 10.19 10.63 -1.96
CA PHE A 52 10.24 12.02 -1.51
C PHE A 52 11.65 12.64 -1.58
N ARG A 53 12.62 11.97 -2.20
CA ARG A 53 13.95 12.54 -2.43
C ARG A 53 13.89 13.59 -3.56
N ASP A 54 14.49 14.75 -3.33
CA ASP A 54 14.66 15.82 -4.33
C ASP A 54 15.61 15.42 -5.47
#